data_AF-A0A5J4P9D0-F1
#
_entry.id   AF-A0A5J4P9D0-F1
#
_cell.length_a   1.000
_cell.length_b   1.000
_cell.length_c   1.000
_cell.angle_alpha   90.00
_cell.angle_beta   90.00
_cell.angle_gamma   90.00
#
_symmetry.space_group_name_H-M   'P 1'
#
loop_
_entity.id
_entity.type
_entity.pdbx_description
1 polymer ?
#
loop_
_entity_poly.entity_id
_entity_poly.type
_entity_poly.pdbx_seq_one_letter_code
_entity_poly.pdbx_strand_id
1 'polypeptide(L)'
;KTSHFCITVLFILFLSPVAILAQEDSVFRVVCWNVENLFDTRHDSLKQDEDFLPASLRRWHDERYKEKLANVAHVIATTAEWHIPALVGLCEVENEKVMSDLTQHSPLKEYGYRYVITDSPDIRGMDVALLYRCDRFKLLDYQPLRIRSIDETSRPTRDILHVTGLLINGDTLDVFVCHFPSRLEGVKK
;
A
#
# COMPACT_ATOMS: atom_id res chain seq x y z
N LYS A 1 1.02 45.34 51.40
CA LYS A 1 1.80 45.35 50.14
C LYS A 1 2.29 43.96 49.74
N THR A 2 2.78 43.15 50.67
CA THR A 2 3.21 41.74 50.44
C THR A 2 2.09 40.79 50.01
N SER A 3 0.89 40.93 50.56
CA SER A 3 -0.26 40.06 50.20
C SER A 3 -0.73 40.21 48.75
N HIS A 4 -0.74 41.42 48.19
CA HIS A 4 -1.14 41.64 46.79
C HIS A 4 -0.09 41.11 45.81
N PHE A 5 1.19 41.19 46.17
CA PHE A 5 2.28 40.63 45.37
C PHE A 5 2.15 39.11 45.23
N CYS A 6 1.80 38.40 46.31
CA CYS A 6 1.57 36.95 46.26
C CYS A 6 0.38 36.56 45.37
N ILE A 7 -0.69 37.36 45.37
CA ILE A 7 -1.88 37.11 44.53
C ILE A 7 -1.56 37.32 43.05
N THR A 8 -0.78 38.35 42.72
CA THR A 8 -0.36 38.62 41.33
C THR A 8 0.55 37.52 40.78
N VAL A 9 1.46 36.97 41.59
CA VAL A 9 2.33 35.85 41.21
C VAL A 9 1.54 34.56 40.98
N LEU A 10 0.51 34.29 41.81
CA LEU A 10 -0.35 33.12 41.62
C LEU A 10 -1.18 33.19 40.33
N PHE A 11 -1.61 34.41 39.95
CA PHE A 11 -2.37 34.65 38.72
C PHE A 11 -1.53 34.44 37.44
N ILE A 12 -0.24 34.76 37.48
CA ILE A 12 0.69 34.57 36.35
C ILE A 12 0.98 33.07 36.13
N LEU A 13 1.04 32.27 37.20
CA LEU A 13 1.21 30.81 37.09
C LEU A 13 -0.02 30.11 36.48
N PHE A 14 -1.23 30.62 36.75
CA PHE A 14 -2.48 30.14 36.13
C PHE A 14 -2.68 30.57 34.67
N LEU A 15 -1.94 31.58 34.21
CA LEU A 15 -1.94 32.06 32.82
C LEU A 15 -0.85 31.40 31.96
N SER A 16 -0.05 30.49 32.53
CA SER A 16 0.85 29.68 31.71
C SER A 16 0.00 28.81 30.77
N PRO A 17 0.15 28.93 29.44
CA PRO A 17 -0.55 28.04 28.54
C PRO A 17 -0.01 26.65 28.81
N VAL A 18 -0.84 25.81 29.42
CA VAL A 18 -0.61 24.37 29.43
C VAL A 18 -0.57 23.99 27.95
N ALA A 19 0.63 23.75 27.44
CA ALA A 19 0.81 23.19 26.12
C ALA A 19 0.20 21.79 26.18
N ILE A 20 -1.07 21.69 25.78
CA ILE A 20 -1.70 20.41 25.50
C ILE A 20 -0.94 19.88 24.30
N LEU A 21 0.07 19.04 24.54
CA LEU A 21 0.62 18.20 23.50
C LEU A 21 -0.51 17.26 23.12
N ALA A 22 -1.16 17.56 21.99
CA ALA A 22 -2.08 16.64 21.37
C ALA A 22 -1.34 15.30 21.23
N GLN A 23 -1.96 14.24 21.76
CA GLN A 23 -1.39 12.90 21.67
C GLN A 23 -1.25 12.59 20.18
N GLU A 24 0.00 12.44 19.72
CA GLU A 24 0.29 12.11 18.33
C GLU A 24 -0.47 10.83 17.98
N ASP A 25 -1.26 10.90 16.91
CA ASP A 25 -2.19 9.85 16.52
C ASP A 25 -1.47 8.51 16.34
N SER A 26 -1.62 7.65 17.34
CA SER A 26 -0.82 6.45 17.56
C SER A 26 -1.27 5.26 16.72
N VAL A 27 -2.35 5.40 15.94
CA VAL A 27 -2.94 4.29 15.20
C VAL A 27 -2.12 4.02 13.93
N PHE A 28 -1.28 2.99 13.99
CA PHE A 28 -0.59 2.46 12.81
C PHE A 28 -1.50 1.44 12.10
N ARG A 29 -2.13 1.87 11.01
CA ARG A 29 -3.09 1.03 10.27
C ARG A 29 -2.45 0.33 9.07
N VAL A 30 -2.73 -0.95 8.94
CA VAL A 30 -2.28 -1.81 7.84
C VAL A 30 -3.49 -2.39 7.13
N VAL A 31 -3.50 -2.35 5.80
CA VAL A 31 -4.56 -2.92 4.96
C VAL A 31 -3.93 -3.94 4.01
N CYS A 32 -4.63 -5.02 3.71
CA CYS A 32 -4.29 -5.93 2.62
C CYS A 32 -5.50 -6.01 1.68
N TRP A 33 -5.28 -5.87 0.38
CA TRP A 33 -6.35 -5.83 -0.61
C TRP A 33 -5.93 -6.45 -1.94
N ASN A 34 -6.70 -7.43 -2.42
CA ASN A 34 -6.65 -7.86 -3.81
C ASN A 34 -7.45 -6.86 -4.67
N VAL A 35 -6.78 -6.13 -5.56
CA VAL A 35 -7.40 -5.08 -6.38
C VAL A 35 -8.09 -5.59 -7.63
N GLU A 36 -8.16 -6.91 -7.81
CA GLU A 36 -8.84 -7.59 -8.91
C GLU A 36 -8.33 -7.10 -10.27
N ASN A 37 -7.09 -7.49 -10.58
CA ASN A 37 -6.33 -7.16 -11.80
C ASN A 37 -6.23 -5.66 -12.10
N LEU A 38 -5.24 -5.00 -11.48
CA LEU A 38 -4.84 -3.64 -11.83
C LEU A 38 -3.72 -3.67 -12.87
N PHE A 39 -4.10 -3.67 -14.14
CA PHE A 39 -3.22 -3.71 -15.31
C PHE A 39 -3.25 -2.39 -16.07
N ASP A 40 -2.14 -2.02 -16.67
CA ASP A 40 -2.07 -0.95 -17.66
C ASP A 40 -2.66 -1.42 -19.01
N THR A 41 -2.45 -0.63 -20.07
CA THR A 41 -3.08 -0.84 -21.39
C THR A 41 -2.08 -1.28 -22.47
N ARG A 42 -0.87 -1.70 -22.07
CA ARG A 42 0.25 -2.02 -22.95
C ARG A 42 0.64 -3.49 -22.81
N HIS A 43 0.74 -4.16 -23.95
CA HIS A 43 1.10 -5.56 -23.99
C HIS A 43 2.54 -5.83 -23.57
N ASP A 44 2.73 -6.71 -22.59
CA ASP A 44 3.98 -7.39 -22.28
C ASP A 44 3.99 -8.79 -22.92
N SER A 45 4.89 -8.98 -23.89
CA SER A 45 5.07 -10.25 -24.60
C SER A 45 5.45 -11.45 -23.72
N LEU A 46 5.86 -11.22 -22.46
CA LEU A 46 6.20 -12.26 -21.50
C LEU A 46 5.04 -12.64 -20.58
N LYS A 47 3.91 -11.91 -20.64
CA LYS A 47 2.75 -12.07 -19.76
C LYS A 47 1.47 -12.32 -20.57
N GLN A 48 0.46 -12.85 -19.89
CA GLN A 48 -0.88 -13.15 -20.41
C GLN A 48 -1.85 -12.02 -20.04
N ASP A 49 -1.62 -10.84 -20.60
CA ASP A 49 -2.32 -9.59 -20.30
C ASP A 49 -3.33 -9.19 -21.40
N GLU A 50 -3.58 -10.04 -22.40
CA GLU A 50 -4.30 -9.65 -23.62
C GLU A 50 -5.76 -9.24 -23.35
N ASP A 51 -6.32 -9.73 -22.25
CA ASP A 51 -7.63 -9.32 -21.72
C ASP A 51 -7.67 -7.84 -21.33
N PHE A 52 -6.53 -7.25 -20.98
CA PHE A 52 -6.36 -5.86 -20.54
C PHE A 52 -5.77 -4.96 -21.63
N LEU A 53 -5.98 -5.31 -22.90
CA LEU A 53 -5.63 -4.44 -24.02
C LEU A 53 -6.83 -3.65 -24.56
N PRO A 54 -6.62 -2.48 -25.20
CA PRO A 54 -7.71 -1.70 -25.78
C PRO A 54 -8.54 -2.45 -26.82
N ALA A 55 -7.90 -3.36 -27.56
CA ALA A 55 -8.53 -4.19 -28.59
C ALA A 55 -9.22 -5.46 -28.03
N SER A 56 -9.10 -5.74 -26.73
CA SER A 56 -9.68 -6.92 -26.11
C SER A 56 -11.20 -6.86 -26.04
N LEU A 57 -11.84 -7.99 -25.72
CA LEU A 57 -13.29 -8.03 -25.45
C LEU A 57 -13.69 -7.12 -24.27
N ARG A 58 -12.79 -6.91 -23.31
CA ARG A 58 -13.01 -6.02 -22.15
C ARG A 58 -12.93 -4.54 -22.54
N ARG A 59 -12.36 -4.24 -23.72
CA ARG A 59 -12.08 -2.88 -24.20
C ARG A 59 -11.33 -2.08 -23.14
N TRP A 60 -10.21 -2.61 -22.63
CA TRP A 60 -9.44 -1.96 -21.58
C TRP A 60 -8.59 -0.83 -22.17
N HIS A 61 -9.20 0.36 -22.27
CA HIS A 61 -8.56 1.57 -22.78
C HIS A 61 -8.15 2.52 -21.66
N ASP A 62 -7.31 3.50 -21.98
CA ASP A 62 -6.67 4.40 -20.99
C ASP A 62 -7.64 5.09 -20.03
N GLU A 63 -8.86 5.41 -20.48
CA GLU A 63 -9.88 6.02 -19.61
C GLU A 63 -10.35 5.04 -18.51
N ARG A 64 -10.60 3.76 -18.86
CA ARG A 64 -10.97 2.74 -17.87
C ARG A 64 -9.84 2.45 -16.91
N TYR A 65 -8.61 2.42 -17.41
CA TYR A 65 -7.43 2.27 -16.57
C TYR A 65 -7.31 3.43 -15.56
N LYS A 66 -7.43 4.69 -16.03
CA LYS A 66 -7.43 5.87 -15.16
C LYS A 66 -8.57 5.87 -14.16
N GLU A 67 -9.77 5.45 -14.58
CA GLU A 67 -10.93 5.31 -13.69
C GLU A 67 -10.67 4.24 -12.61
N LYS A 68 -10.12 3.09 -12.97
CA LYS A 68 -9.73 2.04 -12.02
C LYS A 68 -8.69 2.56 -11.03
N LEU A 69 -7.65 3.28 -11.48
CA LEU A 69 -6.65 3.91 -10.60
C LEU A 69 -7.30 4.90 -9.62
N ALA A 70 -8.20 5.76 -10.12
CA ALA A 70 -8.92 6.72 -9.28
C ALA A 70 -9.80 6.03 -8.24
N ASN A 71 -10.49 4.95 -8.61
CA ASN A 71 -11.32 4.16 -7.71
C ASN A 71 -10.49 3.43 -6.65
N VAL A 72 -9.36 2.82 -7.03
CA VAL A 72 -8.41 2.19 -6.08
C VAL A 72 -7.88 3.22 -5.10
N ALA A 73 -7.44 4.37 -5.59
CA ALA A 73 -6.96 5.48 -4.76
C ALA A 73 -8.03 5.99 -3.79
N HIS A 74 -9.27 6.15 -4.27
CA HIS A 74 -10.39 6.56 -3.44
C HIS A 74 -10.66 5.56 -2.32
N VAL A 75 -10.74 4.27 -2.63
CA VAL A 75 -10.94 3.22 -1.62
C VAL A 75 -9.84 3.25 -0.57
N ILE A 76 -8.57 3.35 -0.97
CA ILE A 76 -7.45 3.43 -0.01
C ILE A 76 -7.59 4.66 0.90
N ALA A 77 -7.91 5.82 0.33
CA ALA A 77 -8.07 7.06 1.07
C ALA A 77 -9.27 7.04 2.03
N THR A 78 -10.34 6.30 1.71
CA THR A 78 -11.57 6.23 2.51
C THR A 78 -11.68 4.98 3.37
N THR A 79 -10.74 4.03 3.29
CA THR A 79 -10.76 2.77 4.07
C THR A 79 -10.76 3.02 5.58
N ALA A 80 -10.37 4.21 6.00
CA ALA A 80 -10.11 4.52 7.38
C ALA A 80 -10.61 5.93 7.72
N GLU A 81 -11.90 6.03 8.05
CA GLU A 81 -12.66 7.25 8.38
C GLU A 81 -11.82 8.53 8.53
N TRP A 82 -10.97 8.57 9.57
CA TRP A 82 -10.16 9.74 9.92
C TRP A 82 -8.66 9.61 9.60
N HIS A 83 -8.15 8.40 9.36
CA HIS A 83 -6.70 8.13 9.32
C HIS A 83 -6.30 7.18 8.20
N ILE A 84 -5.80 7.73 7.10
CA ILE A 84 -5.34 6.99 5.92
C ILE A 84 -4.27 5.94 6.31
N PRO A 85 -4.35 4.69 5.81
CA PRO A 85 -3.48 3.60 6.24
C PRO A 85 -1.98 3.91 6.14
N ALA A 86 -1.20 3.52 7.14
CA ALA A 86 0.25 3.67 7.07
C ALA A 86 0.87 2.74 6.02
N LEU A 87 0.33 1.52 5.91
CA LEU A 87 0.73 0.50 4.96
C LEU A 87 -0.48 -0.09 4.24
N VAL A 88 -0.32 -0.38 2.94
CA VAL A 88 -1.31 -1.10 2.14
C VAL A 88 -0.62 -2.16 1.29
N GLY A 89 -0.82 -3.44 1.62
CA GLY A 89 -0.43 -4.57 0.77
C GLY A 89 -1.45 -4.75 -0.34
N LEU A 90 -1.00 -4.72 -1.59
CA LEU A 90 -1.83 -4.93 -2.77
C LEU A 90 -1.47 -6.26 -3.45
N CYS A 91 -2.48 -6.98 -3.92
CA CYS A 91 -2.33 -8.16 -4.76
C CYS A 91 -2.99 -7.93 -6.12
N GLU A 92 -2.50 -8.62 -7.16
CA GLU A 92 -3.01 -8.49 -8.54
C GLU A 92 -2.71 -7.12 -9.16
N VAL A 93 -1.50 -6.62 -8.91
CA VAL A 93 -0.97 -5.44 -9.59
C VAL A 93 0.02 -5.88 -10.66
N GLU A 94 -0.05 -5.29 -11.84
CA GLU A 94 0.75 -5.76 -12.96
C GLU A 94 2.26 -5.48 -12.84
N ASN A 95 2.65 -4.22 -12.61
CA ASN A 95 4.05 -3.81 -12.72
C ASN A 95 4.35 -2.46 -12.04
N GLU A 96 5.63 -2.06 -12.07
CA GLU A 96 6.15 -0.77 -11.58
C GLU A 96 5.43 0.44 -12.18
N LYS A 97 5.10 0.41 -13.48
CA LYS A 97 4.39 1.50 -14.14
C LYS A 97 3.00 1.69 -13.52
N VAL A 98 2.28 0.61 -13.25
CA VAL A 98 0.97 0.68 -12.58
C VAL A 98 1.07 1.30 -11.19
N MET A 99 2.08 0.92 -10.41
CA MET A 99 2.31 1.48 -9.08
C MET A 99 2.73 2.96 -9.13
N SER A 100 3.54 3.33 -10.13
CA SER A 100 3.88 4.73 -10.40
C SER A 100 2.64 5.54 -10.73
N ASP A 101 1.80 5.06 -11.64
CA ASP A 101 0.57 5.75 -12.04
C ASP A 101 -0.41 5.86 -10.86
N LEU A 102 -0.54 4.80 -10.04
CA LEU A 102 -1.36 4.82 -8.83
C LEU A 102 -0.85 5.86 -7.82
N THR A 103 0.44 5.92 -7.56
CA THR A 103 0.99 6.80 -6.51
C THR A 103 1.22 8.24 -6.96
N GLN A 104 1.42 8.49 -8.26
CA GLN A 104 1.81 9.81 -8.77
C GLN A 104 0.75 10.46 -9.67
N HIS A 105 -0.09 9.66 -10.32
CA HIS A 105 -1.05 10.12 -11.34
C HIS A 105 -2.52 9.86 -10.97
N SER A 106 -2.78 9.46 -9.73
CA SER A 106 -4.12 9.34 -9.16
C SER A 106 -4.30 10.31 -7.97
N PRO A 107 -5.52 10.43 -7.38
CA PRO A 107 -5.73 11.15 -6.12
C PRO A 107 -4.83 10.71 -4.97
N LEU A 108 -4.24 9.50 -5.02
CA LEU A 108 -3.38 8.97 -3.96
C LEU A 108 -2.09 9.79 -3.76
N LYS A 109 -1.67 10.58 -4.77
CA LYS A 109 -0.46 11.41 -4.74
C LYS A 109 -0.43 12.41 -3.58
N GLU A 110 -1.61 12.84 -3.10
CA GLU A 110 -1.74 13.82 -2.01
C GLU A 110 -1.34 13.24 -0.65
N TYR A 111 -1.16 11.92 -0.53
CA TYR A 111 -0.95 11.24 0.74
C TYR A 111 0.48 10.71 0.95
N GLY A 112 1.41 11.04 0.05
CA GLY A 112 2.84 10.76 0.24
C GLY A 112 3.19 9.26 0.28
N TYR A 113 2.41 8.42 -0.38
CA TYR A 113 2.73 7.01 -0.54
C TYR A 113 3.91 6.82 -1.47
N ARG A 114 4.81 5.92 -1.06
CA ARG A 114 5.79 5.25 -1.92
C ARG A 114 5.47 3.78 -1.96
N TYR A 115 6.17 3.03 -2.80
CA TYR A 115 5.89 1.62 -2.99
C TYR A 115 7.15 0.79 -3.18
N VAL A 116 6.97 -0.51 -3.00
CA VAL A 116 7.83 -1.59 -3.49
C VAL A 116 6.92 -2.66 -4.09
N ILE A 117 7.34 -3.28 -5.19
CA ILE A 117 6.58 -4.30 -5.92
C ILE A 117 7.51 -5.43 -6.35
N THR A 118 6.96 -6.62 -6.53
CA THR A 118 7.70 -7.78 -7.08
C THR A 118 7.68 -7.78 -8.61
N ASP A 119 8.63 -8.50 -9.22
CA ASP A 119 8.54 -8.97 -10.61
C ASP A 119 8.59 -10.50 -10.60
N SER A 120 7.42 -11.09 -10.49
CA SER A 120 7.23 -12.52 -10.28
C SER A 120 7.25 -13.29 -11.60
N PRO A 121 7.60 -14.59 -11.58
CA PRO A 121 7.54 -15.44 -12.76
C PRO A 121 6.11 -15.85 -13.11
N ASP A 122 5.09 -15.41 -12.36
CA ASP A 122 3.68 -15.65 -12.68
C ASP A 122 3.38 -15.07 -14.07
N ILE A 123 3.18 -15.95 -15.03
CA ILE A 123 2.93 -15.62 -16.43
C ILE A 123 1.66 -14.79 -16.63
N ARG A 124 0.79 -14.72 -15.63
CA ARG A 124 -0.41 -13.87 -15.69
C ARG A 124 -0.09 -12.41 -15.37
N GLY A 125 1.14 -12.08 -14.93
CA GLY A 125 1.55 -10.72 -14.61
C GLY A 125 0.80 -10.14 -13.40
N MET A 126 0.57 -10.92 -12.35
CA MET A 126 -0.19 -10.47 -11.18
C MET A 126 0.68 -10.40 -9.94
N ASP A 127 1.51 -9.38 -9.84
CA ASP A 127 2.44 -9.17 -8.74
C ASP A 127 1.78 -8.69 -7.43
N VAL A 128 2.59 -8.67 -6.37
CA VAL A 128 2.24 -8.12 -5.06
C VAL A 128 3.06 -6.87 -4.79
N ALA A 129 2.44 -5.89 -4.14
CA ALA A 129 3.08 -4.62 -3.81
C ALA A 129 2.79 -4.20 -2.37
N LEU A 130 3.67 -3.38 -1.80
CA LEU A 130 3.43 -2.67 -0.55
C LEU A 130 3.50 -1.17 -0.80
N LEU A 131 2.38 -0.48 -0.62
CA LEU A 131 2.34 0.97 -0.44
C LEU A 131 2.69 1.31 1.01
N TYR A 132 3.53 2.33 1.21
CA TYR A 132 3.90 2.82 2.53
C TYR A 132 3.95 4.35 2.57
N ARG A 133 3.45 4.92 3.66
CA ARG A 133 3.54 6.36 3.94
C ARG A 133 4.90 6.73 4.52
N CYS A 134 5.62 7.65 3.87
CA CYS A 134 6.99 8.00 4.28
C CYS A 134 7.08 8.71 5.63
N ASP A 135 6.00 9.37 6.07
CA ASP A 135 5.90 10.02 7.37
C ASP A 135 5.59 9.05 8.51
N ARG A 136 5.24 7.79 8.20
CA ARG A 136 4.88 6.76 9.20
C ARG A 136 5.78 5.53 9.17
N PHE A 137 6.41 5.25 8.03
CA PHE A 137 7.26 4.09 7.79
C PHE A 137 8.42 4.46 6.88
N LYS A 138 9.65 4.28 7.38
CA LYS A 138 10.87 4.45 6.61
C LYS A 138 11.35 3.09 6.11
N LEU A 139 11.31 2.86 4.80
CA LEU A 139 11.88 1.67 4.19
C LEU A 139 13.37 1.52 4.53
N LEU A 140 13.76 0.34 5.02
CA LEU A 140 15.15 -0.03 5.27
C LEU A 140 15.67 -1.00 4.21
N ASP A 141 14.90 -2.05 3.90
CA ASP A 141 15.24 -3.05 2.89
C ASP A 141 13.97 -3.73 2.34
N TYR A 142 14.08 -4.37 1.18
CA TYR A 142 13.05 -5.27 0.66
C TYR A 142 13.65 -6.34 -0.24
N GLN A 143 13.00 -7.52 -0.28
CA GLN A 143 13.40 -8.61 -1.16
C GLN A 143 12.19 -9.45 -1.60
N PRO A 144 12.11 -9.80 -2.89
CA PRO A 144 11.22 -10.87 -3.34
C PRO A 144 11.74 -12.23 -2.91
N LEU A 145 10.90 -13.02 -2.25
CA LEU A 145 11.18 -14.40 -1.87
C LEU A 145 10.53 -15.33 -2.91
N ARG A 146 11.38 -15.87 -3.80
CA ARG A 146 10.96 -16.75 -4.91
C ARG A 146 10.39 -18.07 -4.41
N ILE A 147 9.14 -18.35 -4.78
CA ILE A 147 8.54 -19.68 -4.57
C ILE A 147 9.01 -20.60 -5.70
N ARG A 148 9.73 -21.65 -5.33
CA ARG A 148 10.21 -22.66 -6.30
C ARG A 148 9.05 -23.56 -6.70
N SER A 149 8.93 -23.83 -7.99
CA SER A 149 8.05 -24.88 -8.50
C SER A 149 8.43 -26.23 -7.85
N ILE A 150 7.42 -26.98 -7.42
CA ILE A 150 7.59 -28.28 -6.76
C ILE A 150 8.04 -29.34 -7.80
N ASP A 151 7.60 -29.19 -9.05
CA ASP A 151 7.99 -30.01 -10.19
C ASP A 151 7.98 -29.19 -11.50
N GLU A 152 8.46 -29.77 -12.60
CA GLU A 152 8.49 -29.13 -13.93
C GLU A 152 7.10 -28.84 -14.50
N THR A 153 6.06 -29.48 -13.98
CA THR A 153 4.66 -29.31 -14.43
C THR A 153 3.95 -28.17 -13.69
N SER A 154 4.51 -27.75 -12.56
CA SER A 154 3.94 -26.72 -11.70
C SER A 154 4.10 -25.36 -12.36
N ARG A 155 2.96 -24.71 -12.62
CA ARG A 155 2.94 -23.34 -13.14
C ARG A 155 3.72 -22.41 -12.19
N PRO A 156 4.60 -21.54 -12.71
CA PRO A 156 5.22 -20.51 -11.90
C PRO A 156 4.18 -19.68 -11.14
N THR A 157 4.54 -19.25 -9.94
CA THR A 157 3.64 -18.50 -9.06
C THR A 157 4.27 -17.19 -8.60
N ARG A 158 3.50 -16.37 -7.88
CA ARG A 158 3.99 -15.11 -7.33
C ARG A 158 5.08 -15.30 -6.29
N ASP A 159 5.99 -14.35 -6.23
CA ASP A 159 6.92 -14.22 -5.14
C ASP A 159 6.21 -13.67 -3.89
N ILE A 160 6.78 -13.91 -2.71
CA ILE A 160 6.39 -13.23 -1.48
C ILE A 160 7.25 -11.98 -1.33
N LEU A 161 6.64 -10.82 -1.12
CA LEU A 161 7.39 -9.59 -0.88
C LEU A 161 7.70 -9.46 0.61
N HIS A 162 8.99 -9.51 0.97
CA HIS A 162 9.46 -9.18 2.32
C HIS A 162 9.99 -7.74 2.35
N VAL A 163 9.50 -6.94 3.29
CA VAL A 163 9.90 -5.54 3.48
C VAL A 163 10.24 -5.29 4.93
N THR A 164 11.41 -4.72 5.18
CA THR A 164 11.84 -4.27 6.51
C THR A 164 11.83 -2.75 6.53
N GLY A 165 11.25 -2.15 7.58
CA GLY A 165 11.30 -0.71 7.76
C GLY A 165 11.26 -0.27 9.22
N LEU A 166 11.45 1.04 9.41
CA LEU A 166 11.47 1.69 10.72
C LEU A 166 10.18 2.47 10.93
N LEU A 167 9.56 2.27 12.09
CA LEU A 167 8.41 3.03 12.56
C LEU A 167 8.86 4.36 13.19
N ILE A 168 7.93 5.30 13.33
CA ILE A 168 8.21 6.62 13.93
C ILE A 168 8.72 6.55 15.38
N ASN A 169 8.38 5.47 16.10
CA ASN A 169 8.85 5.24 17.47
C ASN A 169 10.28 4.67 17.54
N GLY A 170 10.91 4.40 16.39
CA GLY A 170 12.25 3.84 16.29
C GLY A 170 12.32 2.31 16.29
N ASP A 171 11.20 1.60 16.39
CA ASP A 171 11.17 0.14 16.25
C ASP A 171 11.19 -0.29 14.79
N THR A 172 11.70 -1.49 14.54
CA THR A 172 11.67 -2.13 13.21
C THR A 172 10.42 -2.98 13.03
N LEU A 173 9.87 -2.98 11.82
CA LEU A 173 8.75 -3.81 11.40
C LEU A 173 9.08 -4.54 10.11
N ASP A 174 8.94 -5.86 10.13
CA ASP A 174 9.00 -6.72 8.95
C ASP A 174 7.58 -7.04 8.45
N VAL A 175 7.38 -6.89 7.15
CA VAL A 175 6.09 -7.06 6.47
C VAL A 175 6.25 -8.06 5.35
N PHE A 176 5.36 -9.06 5.31
CA PHE A 176 5.30 -10.04 4.24
C PHE A 176 3.98 -9.87 3.48
N VAL A 177 4.05 -9.53 2.19
CA VAL A 177 2.89 -9.49 1.30
C VAL A 177 2.86 -10.76 0.46
N CYS A 178 1.78 -11.52 0.59
CA CYS A 178 1.62 -12.83 -0.04
C CYS A 178 0.30 -12.89 -0.81
N HIS A 179 0.31 -13.51 -1.98
CA HIS A 179 -0.91 -13.86 -2.71
C HIS A 179 -0.86 -15.31 -3.18
N PHE A 180 -1.33 -16.21 -2.33
CA PHE A 180 -1.25 -17.63 -2.61
C PHE A 180 -2.19 -18.07 -3.73
N PRO A 181 -1.83 -19.10 -4.52
CA PRO A 181 -2.71 -19.67 -5.53
C PRO A 181 -4.08 -20.05 -4.96
N SER A 182 -5.14 -19.74 -5.70
CA SER A 182 -6.46 -20.26 -5.40
C SER A 182 -6.51 -21.78 -5.62
N ARG A 183 -7.36 -22.49 -4.86
CA ARG A 183 -7.62 -23.91 -5.09
C ARG A 183 -8.38 -24.09 -6.41
N LEU A 184 -7.71 -24.59 -7.45
CA LEU A 184 -8.30 -24.88 -8.76
C LEU A 184 -9.51 -25.83 -8.71
N GLU A 185 -9.58 -26.74 -7.73
CA GLU A 185 -10.68 -27.72 -7.58
C GLU A 185 -11.78 -27.30 -6.59
N GLY A 186 -11.65 -26.16 -5.90
CA GLY A 186 -12.52 -25.82 -4.78
C GLY A 186 -12.43 -26.82 -3.61
N VAL A 187 -13.42 -26.82 -2.72
CA VAL A 187 -13.62 -27.88 -1.72
C VAL A 187 -14.56 -28.90 -2.33
N LYS A 188 -14.13 -30.16 -2.50
CA LYS A 188 -15.07 -31.26 -2.74
C LYS A 188 -16.04 -31.31 -1.56
N LYS A 189 -17.31 -30.98 -1.83
CA LYS A 189 -18.41 -31.29 -0.90
C LYS A 189 -18.67 -32.79 -0.89
#